data_AF-A0A8M8V6K6-F1
#
_entry.id   AF-A0A8M8V6K6-F1
#
_cell.length_a   1.000
_cell.length_b   1.000
_cell.length_c   1.000
_cell.angle_alpha   90.00
_cell.angle_beta   90.00
_cell.angle_gamma   90.00
#
_symmetry.space_group_name_H-M   'P 1'
#
loop_
_entity.id
_entity.type
_entity.pdbx_description
1 polymer ?
#
loop_
_entity_poly.entity_id
_entity_poly.type
_entity_poly.pdbx_seq_one_letter_code
_entity_poly.pdbx_strand_id
1 'polypeptide(L)'
;MIVAPVLSIYLYMLYICLNWYPGARYVCFCGYVVGMFGLLFVRTAGDCVLMRPSDSSKPSYVARVEKIEADSRGANVRVHVRWYYRPEESIGGRRQFHGSKEVFLSDHSDIQSADTIEGKCTVHSFKSYTKLDAVGNDDFFCRFEYNSSTGAFNPDRVAVYCKCEMPYNPDDLMVQCEGCSDWFHPNCIDMTAEEAKRLDHFYCHNCSSEDQKKLHNSHVSTRHADAKVETKRRRR
;
A
#
# COMPACT_ATOMS: atom_id res chain seq x y z
N MET A 1 -39.69 25.17 -24.03
CA MET A 1 -39.34 23.89 -23.37
C MET A 1 -38.02 23.39 -23.93
N ILE A 2 -36.97 23.59 -23.13
CA ILE A 2 -35.68 22.88 -22.98
C ILE A 2 -35.24 21.95 -24.13
N VAL A 3 -34.36 22.43 -25.00
CA VAL A 3 -33.39 21.60 -25.73
C VAL A 3 -32.14 22.42 -26.09
N ALA A 4 -31.29 22.73 -25.10
CA ALA A 4 -29.91 23.17 -25.33
C ALA A 4 -29.09 23.18 -24.01
N PRO A 5 -28.49 22.03 -23.61
CA PRO A 5 -27.21 22.14 -22.90
C PRO A 5 -26.12 21.16 -23.39
N VAL A 6 -26.44 20.20 -24.27
CA VAL A 6 -25.51 19.10 -24.60
C VAL A 6 -24.38 19.53 -25.54
N LEU A 7 -24.63 20.44 -26.48
CA LEU A 7 -23.60 20.95 -27.41
C LEU A 7 -22.50 21.78 -26.72
N SER A 8 -22.79 22.37 -25.57
CA SER A 8 -21.84 23.23 -24.84
C SER A 8 -20.72 22.41 -24.18
N ILE A 9 -21.05 21.22 -23.66
CA ILE A 9 -20.09 20.34 -22.97
C ILE A 9 -19.09 19.74 -23.97
N TYR A 10 -19.55 19.34 -25.16
CA TYR A 10 -18.67 18.80 -26.20
C TYR A 10 -17.66 19.84 -26.70
N LEU A 11 -18.09 21.08 -26.91
CA LEU A 11 -17.20 22.17 -27.30
C LEU A 11 -16.21 22.53 -26.18
N TYR A 12 -16.63 22.46 -24.91
CA TYR A 12 -15.77 22.69 -23.75
C TYR A 12 -14.70 21.59 -23.59
N MET A 13 -15.08 20.32 -23.79
CA MET A 13 -14.14 19.19 -23.77
C MET A 13 -13.16 19.24 -24.94
N LEU A 14 -13.61 19.65 -26.13
CA LEU A 14 -12.73 19.91 -27.28
C LEU A 14 -11.73 21.03 -26.97
N TYR A 15 -12.19 22.12 -26.34
CA TYR A 15 -11.36 23.27 -26.00
C TYR A 15 -10.29 22.94 -24.95
N ILE A 16 -10.61 22.12 -23.95
CA ILE A 16 -9.62 21.63 -22.96
C ILE A 16 -8.58 20.73 -23.63
N CYS A 17 -9.01 19.82 -24.51
CA CYS A 17 -8.09 18.95 -25.25
C CYS A 17 -7.12 19.72 -26.16
N LEU A 18 -7.59 20.79 -26.82
CA LEU A 18 -6.76 21.57 -27.74
C LEU A 18 -5.71 22.44 -27.05
N ASN A 19 -5.95 22.90 -25.82
CA ASN A 19 -5.05 23.85 -25.13
C ASN A 19 -4.05 23.20 -24.17
N TRP A 20 -4.25 21.95 -23.73
CA TRP A 20 -3.34 21.31 -22.76
C TRP A 20 -2.29 20.36 -23.38
N TYR A 21 -2.47 19.93 -24.64
CA TYR A 21 -1.55 18.99 -25.30
C TYR A 21 -1.09 19.48 -26.68
N PRO A 22 -0.07 20.35 -26.76
CA PRO A 22 0.49 20.79 -28.03
C PRO A 22 1.34 19.65 -28.62
N GLY A 23 0.69 18.74 -29.36
CA GLY A 23 1.39 17.65 -30.05
C GLY A 23 0.51 16.46 -30.45
N ALA A 24 -0.74 16.42 -30.00
CA ALA A 24 -1.61 15.30 -30.32
C ALA A 24 -2.37 15.53 -31.63
N ARG A 25 -2.04 14.73 -32.66
CA ARG A 25 -2.85 14.58 -33.87
C ARG A 25 -4.12 13.81 -33.52
N TYR A 26 -5.23 14.50 -33.23
CA TYR A 26 -6.54 13.85 -33.05
C TYR A 26 -7.42 14.04 -34.27
N VAL A 27 -7.82 12.92 -34.87
CA VAL A 27 -8.90 12.84 -35.85
C VAL A 27 -10.22 12.92 -35.08
N CYS A 28 -10.93 14.03 -35.24
CA CYS A 28 -12.28 14.21 -34.72
C CYS A 28 -13.27 13.70 -35.79
N PHE A 29 -13.98 12.58 -35.55
CA PHE A 29 -15.18 12.29 -36.32
C PHE A 29 -16.29 11.62 -35.49
N CYS A 30 -17.46 12.24 -35.60
CA CYS A 30 -18.80 11.82 -35.23
C CYS A 30 -19.00 10.28 -35.18
N GLY A 31 -19.48 9.75 -34.04
CA GLY A 31 -20.01 8.38 -33.93
C GLY A 31 -19.10 7.28 -33.34
N TYR A 32 -17.78 7.54 -33.20
CA TYR A 32 -16.76 6.55 -32.77
C TYR A 32 -16.29 6.70 -31.31
N VAL A 33 -17.10 7.28 -30.45
CA VAL A 33 -16.64 7.76 -29.12
C VAL A 33 -16.49 6.62 -28.09
N VAL A 34 -16.90 5.39 -28.41
CA VAL A 34 -16.91 4.29 -27.41
C VAL A 34 -15.55 3.57 -27.27
N GLY A 35 -14.66 3.66 -28.28
CA GLY A 35 -13.39 2.92 -28.29
C GLY A 35 -12.13 3.70 -27.88
N MET A 36 -12.24 5.02 -27.66
CA MET A 36 -11.09 5.88 -27.37
C MET A 36 -10.92 6.24 -25.89
N PHE A 37 -11.88 5.94 -25.02
CA PHE A 37 -11.81 6.33 -23.61
C PHE A 37 -10.72 5.58 -22.84
N GLY A 38 -10.56 4.27 -23.04
CA GLY A 38 -9.54 3.49 -22.34
C GLY A 38 -8.09 3.92 -22.65
N LEU A 39 -7.85 4.32 -23.90
CA LEU A 39 -6.54 4.83 -24.37
C LEU A 39 -6.17 6.21 -23.84
N LEU A 40 -7.14 7.00 -23.35
CA LEU A 40 -6.84 8.27 -22.70
C LEU A 40 -6.05 8.04 -21.39
N PHE A 41 -6.30 6.91 -20.73
CA PHE A 41 -5.73 6.55 -19.44
C PHE A 41 -4.40 5.80 -19.55
N VAL A 42 -4.20 5.02 -20.62
CA VAL A 42 -2.98 4.22 -20.83
C VAL A 42 -2.09 4.88 -21.86
N ARG A 43 -0.93 5.37 -21.41
CA ARG A 43 0.04 6.05 -22.29
C ARG A 43 1.18 5.14 -22.69
N THR A 44 1.63 4.28 -21.79
CA THR A 44 2.80 3.42 -21.99
C THR A 44 2.65 2.08 -21.27
N ALA A 45 3.42 1.08 -21.70
CA ALA A 45 3.67 -0.11 -20.89
C ALA A 45 4.20 0.29 -19.49
N GLY A 46 3.81 -0.46 -18.47
CA GLY A 46 4.06 -0.19 -17.06
C GLY A 46 2.93 0.56 -16.34
N ASP A 47 2.03 1.23 -17.07
CA ASP A 47 0.87 1.88 -16.46
C ASP A 47 -0.04 0.86 -15.76
N CYS A 48 -0.58 1.23 -14.60
CA CYS A 48 -1.58 0.44 -13.88
C CYS A 48 -2.98 0.99 -14.15
N VAL A 49 -3.95 0.10 -14.32
CA VAL A 49 -5.33 0.44 -14.69
C VAL A 49 -6.35 -0.33 -13.88
N LEU A 50 -7.52 0.28 -13.77
CA LEU A 50 -8.75 -0.38 -13.34
C LEU A 50 -9.50 -0.91 -14.56
N MET A 51 -9.89 -2.17 -14.51
CA MET A 51 -10.60 -2.85 -15.59
C MET A 51 -11.95 -3.36 -15.10
N ARG A 52 -12.96 -3.17 -15.94
CA ARG A 52 -14.34 -3.57 -15.66
C ARG A 52 -14.42 -5.08 -15.47
N PRO A 53 -15.03 -5.55 -14.37
CA PRO A 53 -15.24 -6.97 -14.17
C PRO A 53 -16.39 -7.48 -15.05
N SER A 54 -16.38 -8.79 -15.34
CA SER A 54 -17.49 -9.44 -16.04
C SER A 54 -18.78 -9.42 -15.20
N ASP A 55 -18.63 -9.44 -13.88
CA ASP A 55 -19.69 -9.35 -12.89
C ASP A 55 -19.64 -7.98 -12.21
N SER A 56 -20.64 -7.15 -12.46
CA SER A 56 -20.71 -5.78 -11.95
C SER A 56 -20.88 -5.68 -10.43
N SER A 57 -21.14 -6.79 -9.73
CA SER A 57 -21.15 -6.82 -8.26
C SER A 57 -19.74 -6.83 -7.66
N LYS A 58 -18.73 -7.17 -8.46
CA LYS A 58 -17.32 -7.21 -8.03
C LYS A 58 -16.66 -5.84 -8.19
N PRO A 59 -15.65 -5.53 -7.37
CA PRO A 59 -14.84 -4.34 -7.59
C PRO A 59 -14.07 -4.44 -8.91
N SER A 60 -13.70 -3.30 -9.49
CA SER A 60 -12.85 -3.26 -10.68
C SER A 60 -11.52 -3.99 -10.43
N TYR A 61 -11.11 -4.76 -11.44
CA TYR A 61 -9.84 -5.47 -11.44
C TYR A 61 -8.68 -4.49 -11.58
N VAL A 62 -7.56 -4.82 -10.95
CA VAL A 62 -6.33 -4.03 -11.04
C VAL A 62 -5.37 -4.76 -11.95
N ALA A 63 -4.81 -4.07 -12.94
CA ALA A 63 -3.91 -4.67 -13.92
C ALA A 63 -2.73 -3.76 -14.21
N ARG A 64 -1.56 -4.36 -14.50
CA ARG A 64 -0.42 -3.68 -15.11
C ARG A 64 -0.45 -3.91 -16.61
N VAL A 65 -0.37 -2.85 -17.40
CA VAL A 65 -0.26 -2.95 -18.85
C VAL A 65 1.18 -3.33 -19.21
N GLU A 66 1.37 -4.48 -19.83
CA GLU A 66 2.69 -4.95 -20.29
C GLU A 66 2.94 -4.52 -21.74
N LYS A 67 1.90 -4.52 -22.58
CA LYS A 67 2.00 -4.14 -24.00
C LYS A 67 0.67 -3.61 -24.51
N ILE A 68 0.73 -2.69 -25.48
CA ILE A 68 -0.43 -2.16 -26.20
C ILE A 68 -0.27 -2.55 -27.67
N GLU A 69 -1.30 -3.13 -28.26
CA GLU A 69 -1.33 -3.54 -29.65
C GLU A 69 -2.58 -2.98 -30.34
N ALA A 70 -2.39 -2.32 -31.47
CA ALA A 70 -3.49 -1.87 -32.32
C ALA A 70 -3.54 -2.72 -33.59
N ASP A 71 -4.75 -3.00 -34.09
CA ASP A 71 -4.89 -3.59 -35.43
C ASP A 71 -4.38 -2.62 -36.52
N SER A 72 -4.17 -3.13 -37.74
CA SER A 72 -3.62 -2.35 -38.86
C SER A 72 -4.44 -1.10 -39.23
N ARG A 73 -5.70 -1.04 -38.77
CA ARG A 73 -6.62 0.07 -39.00
C ARG A 73 -6.70 1.02 -37.79
N GLY A 74 -6.06 0.67 -36.67
CA GLY A 74 -6.13 1.41 -35.41
C GLY A 74 -7.50 1.39 -34.74
N ALA A 75 -8.44 0.58 -35.22
CA ALA A 75 -9.84 0.58 -34.79
C ALA A 75 -10.07 -0.30 -33.57
N ASN A 76 -9.30 -1.39 -33.44
CA ASN A 76 -9.36 -2.28 -32.28
C ASN A 76 -8.02 -2.28 -31.57
N VAL A 77 -8.02 -1.79 -30.33
CA VAL A 77 -6.84 -1.79 -29.49
C VAL A 77 -6.98 -2.85 -28.40
N ARG A 78 -5.95 -3.67 -28.29
CA ARG A 78 -5.81 -4.70 -27.27
C ARG A 78 -4.66 -4.36 -26.35
N VAL A 79 -4.82 -4.67 -25.08
CA VAL A 79 -3.80 -4.53 -24.05
C VAL A 79 -3.43 -5.90 -23.52
N HIS A 80 -2.14 -6.19 -23.51
CA HIS A 80 -1.60 -7.33 -22.79
C HIS A 80 -1.38 -6.86 -21.36
N VAL A 81 -2.03 -7.55 -20.43
CA VAL A 81 -2.06 -7.17 -19.03
C VAL A 81 -1.51 -8.27 -18.16
N ARG A 82 -0.98 -7.87 -17.01
CA ARG A 82 -0.62 -8.73 -15.90
C ARG A 82 -1.49 -8.38 -14.70
N TRP A 83 -2.19 -9.36 -14.16
CA TRP A 83 -3.22 -9.13 -13.15
C TRP A 83 -2.61 -8.90 -11.76
N TYR A 84 -3.18 -7.94 -11.05
CA TYR A 84 -3.02 -7.82 -9.61
C TYR A 84 -4.22 -8.46 -8.93
N TYR A 85 -3.96 -9.40 -8.02
CA TYR A 85 -4.99 -10.09 -7.24
C TYR A 85 -5.25 -9.34 -5.95
N ARG A 86 -6.51 -9.17 -5.59
CA ARG A 86 -6.88 -8.70 -4.25
C ARG A 86 -6.74 -9.85 -3.25
N PRO A 87 -6.52 -9.56 -1.96
CA PRO A 87 -6.45 -10.59 -0.92
C PRO A 87 -7.62 -11.59 -0.92
N GLU A 88 -8.83 -11.09 -1.17
CA GLU A 88 -10.07 -11.88 -1.26
C GLU A 88 -10.08 -12.86 -2.42
N GLU A 89 -9.31 -12.59 -3.47
CA GLU A 89 -9.24 -13.40 -4.69
C GLU A 89 -8.12 -14.46 -4.61
N SER A 90 -7.26 -14.37 -3.61
CA SER A 90 -6.19 -15.35 -3.38
C SER A 90 -6.73 -16.63 -2.74
N ILE A 91 -6.07 -17.76 -2.99
CA ILE A 91 -6.46 -19.07 -2.42
C ILE A 91 -6.50 -19.03 -0.88
N GLY A 92 -5.59 -18.27 -0.26
CA GLY A 92 -5.52 -18.11 1.19
C GLY A 92 -6.50 -17.10 1.79
N GLY A 93 -7.20 -16.33 0.96
CA GLY A 93 -8.10 -15.26 1.37
C GLY A 93 -7.40 -14.09 2.08
N ARG A 94 -8.21 -13.12 2.54
CA ARG A 94 -7.73 -11.97 3.30
C ARG A 94 -7.29 -12.39 4.71
N ARG A 95 -6.11 -11.94 5.12
CA ARG A 95 -5.55 -12.09 6.47
C ARG A 95 -5.54 -10.74 7.19
N GLN A 96 -5.39 -10.77 8.51
CA GLN A 96 -5.42 -9.55 9.34
C GLN A 96 -4.34 -8.54 9.00
N PHE A 97 -3.17 -8.99 8.52
CA PHE A 97 -2.07 -8.09 8.14
C PHE A 97 -2.21 -7.51 6.72
N HIS A 98 -3.23 -7.94 5.96
CA HIS A 98 -3.45 -7.44 4.61
C HIS A 98 -4.17 -6.09 4.64
N GLY A 99 -3.53 -5.07 4.06
CA GLY A 99 -4.11 -3.73 3.97
C GLY A 99 -5.32 -3.66 3.03
N SER A 100 -6.19 -2.70 3.24
CA SER A 100 -7.41 -2.45 2.44
C SER A 100 -7.10 -2.13 0.98
N LYS A 101 -5.97 -1.47 0.73
CA LYS A 101 -5.43 -1.13 -0.60
C LYS A 101 -4.36 -2.10 -1.11
N GLU A 102 -4.18 -3.24 -0.45
CA GLU A 102 -3.18 -4.22 -0.85
C GLU A 102 -3.63 -5.03 -2.07
N VAL A 103 -2.71 -5.24 -3.00
CA VAL A 103 -2.86 -6.13 -4.15
C VAL A 103 -1.57 -6.91 -4.41
N PHE A 104 -1.67 -8.07 -5.06
CA PHE A 104 -0.54 -8.98 -5.29
C PHE A 104 -0.25 -9.11 -6.78
N LEU A 105 0.99 -8.87 -7.19
CA LEU A 105 1.37 -9.02 -8.60
C LEU A 105 1.40 -10.50 -8.97
N SER A 106 0.43 -10.96 -9.77
CA SER A 106 0.34 -12.39 -10.09
C SER A 106 1.23 -12.78 -11.28
N ASP A 107 1.42 -14.08 -11.53
CA ASP A 107 1.95 -14.62 -12.79
C ASP A 107 0.88 -14.77 -13.90
N HIS A 108 -0.36 -14.34 -13.63
CA HIS A 108 -1.46 -14.44 -14.59
C HIS A 108 -1.45 -13.24 -15.55
N SER A 109 -1.28 -13.55 -16.83
CA SER A 109 -1.37 -12.59 -17.93
C SER A 109 -2.52 -12.91 -18.88
N ASP A 110 -3.08 -11.87 -19.48
CA ASP A 110 -4.19 -11.98 -20.43
C ASP A 110 -4.16 -10.84 -21.47
N ILE A 111 -4.96 -10.98 -22.53
CA ILE A 111 -5.15 -9.97 -23.56
C ILE A 111 -6.60 -9.49 -23.52
N GLN A 112 -6.78 -8.20 -23.27
CA GLN A 112 -8.11 -7.59 -23.10
C GLN A 112 -8.32 -6.45 -24.09
N SER A 113 -9.58 -6.12 -24.39
CA SER A 113 -9.91 -4.91 -25.15
C SER A 113 -9.60 -3.68 -24.31
N ALA A 114 -9.03 -2.64 -24.92
CA ALA A 114 -8.82 -1.35 -24.25
C ALA A 114 -10.14 -0.73 -23.72
N ASP A 115 -11.29 -1.10 -24.28
CA ASP A 115 -12.61 -0.60 -23.87
C ASP A 115 -13.05 -1.06 -22.47
N THR A 116 -12.38 -2.09 -21.95
CA THR A 116 -12.62 -2.59 -20.59
C THR A 116 -11.96 -1.73 -19.52
N ILE A 117 -11.06 -0.81 -19.92
CA ILE A 117 -10.35 0.07 -18.99
C ILE A 117 -11.31 1.18 -18.51
N GLU A 118 -11.48 1.27 -17.20
CA GLU A 118 -12.35 2.26 -16.56
C GLU A 118 -11.58 3.50 -16.10
N GLY A 119 -10.29 3.35 -15.81
CA GLY A 119 -9.43 4.45 -15.38
C GLY A 119 -8.00 4.03 -15.10
N LYS A 120 -7.13 5.01 -14.87
CA LYS A 120 -5.74 4.81 -14.42
C LYS A 120 -5.71 4.70 -12.90
N CYS A 121 -4.85 3.84 -12.37
CA CYS A 121 -4.55 3.76 -10.94
C CYS A 121 -3.03 3.70 -10.71
N THR A 122 -2.62 3.80 -9.44
CA THR A 122 -1.22 3.68 -9.05
C THR A 122 -1.04 2.52 -8.09
N VAL A 123 -0.15 1.59 -8.43
CA VAL A 123 0.28 0.53 -7.52
C VAL A 123 1.68 0.86 -7.02
N HIS A 124 1.77 1.31 -5.78
CA HIS A 124 3.00 1.73 -5.12
C HIS A 124 3.79 0.52 -4.60
N SER A 125 5.10 0.68 -4.47
CA SER A 125 5.86 -0.19 -3.56
C SER A 125 5.42 0.07 -2.13
N PHE A 126 5.53 -0.93 -1.25
CA PHE A 126 5.18 -0.78 0.18
C PHE A 126 5.82 0.46 0.82
N LYS A 127 7.14 0.63 0.58
CA LYS A 127 7.91 1.75 1.12
C LYS A 127 7.46 3.13 0.62
N SER A 128 6.94 3.20 -0.61
CA SER A 128 6.42 4.44 -1.17
C SER A 128 5.03 4.73 -0.62
N TYR A 129 4.18 3.70 -0.51
CA TYR A 129 2.82 3.81 0.00
C TYR A 129 2.78 4.32 1.45
N THR A 130 3.65 3.77 2.33
CA THR A 130 3.72 4.20 3.75
C THR A 130 4.19 5.64 3.94
N LYS A 131 4.60 6.34 2.88
CA LYS A 131 5.06 7.74 2.90
C LYS A 131 4.06 8.70 2.27
N LEU A 132 2.91 8.22 1.81
CA LEU A 132 1.88 9.08 1.24
C LEU A 132 1.24 9.90 2.37
N ASP A 133 1.10 11.21 2.14
CA ASP A 133 0.40 12.10 3.08
C ASP A 133 -1.10 11.79 3.17
N ALA A 134 -1.67 11.35 2.04
CA ALA A 134 -3.05 10.87 1.94
C ALA A 134 -3.16 9.76 0.90
N VAL A 135 -3.97 8.75 1.20
CA VAL A 135 -4.24 7.62 0.31
C VAL A 135 -5.52 7.90 -0.48
N GLY A 136 -5.41 7.95 -1.81
CA GLY A 136 -6.56 8.11 -2.70
C GLY A 136 -7.33 6.82 -2.95
N ASN A 137 -8.45 6.95 -3.68
CA ASN A 137 -9.25 5.78 -4.07
C ASN A 137 -8.50 4.86 -5.04
N ASP A 138 -7.70 5.45 -5.92
CA ASP A 138 -6.95 4.78 -6.98
C ASP A 138 -5.49 4.50 -6.60
N ASP A 139 -5.13 4.69 -5.33
CA ASP A 139 -3.84 4.30 -4.76
C ASP A 139 -3.93 2.90 -4.16
N PHE A 140 -3.05 2.03 -4.62
CA PHE A 140 -2.85 0.67 -4.15
C PHE A 140 -1.40 0.44 -3.77
N PHE A 141 -1.11 -0.64 -3.08
CA PHE A 141 0.27 -1.06 -2.88
C PHE A 141 0.44 -2.56 -3.09
N CYS A 142 1.65 -2.91 -3.50
CA CYS A 142 2.06 -4.28 -3.71
C CYS A 142 3.40 -4.52 -3.00
N ARG A 143 3.46 -5.61 -2.24
CA ARG A 143 4.69 -6.08 -1.58
C ARG A 143 4.98 -7.56 -1.80
N PHE A 144 4.06 -8.27 -2.46
CA PHE A 144 4.18 -9.68 -2.77
C PHE A 144 3.92 -9.93 -4.26
N GLU A 145 4.70 -10.84 -4.82
CA GLU A 145 4.30 -11.58 -6.02
C GLU A 145 3.47 -12.81 -5.61
N TYR A 146 2.52 -13.18 -6.45
CA TYR A 146 1.58 -14.27 -6.20
C TYR A 146 1.58 -15.26 -7.36
N ASN A 147 1.68 -16.54 -7.06
CA ASN A 147 1.48 -17.59 -8.05
C ASN A 147 -0.01 -17.96 -8.11
N SER A 148 -0.66 -17.64 -9.23
CA SER A 148 -2.11 -17.84 -9.42
C SER A 148 -2.53 -19.32 -9.41
N SER A 149 -1.60 -20.23 -9.73
CA SER A 149 -1.87 -21.67 -9.80
C SER A 149 -1.61 -22.39 -8.47
N THR A 150 -0.52 -22.05 -7.76
CA THR A 150 -0.12 -22.74 -6.53
C THR A 150 -0.54 -22.00 -5.26
N GLY A 151 -0.87 -20.71 -5.35
CA GLY A 151 -1.16 -19.87 -4.20
C GLY A 151 0.09 -19.43 -3.42
N ALA A 152 1.28 -19.69 -3.94
CA ALA A 152 2.54 -19.31 -3.29
C ALA A 152 2.77 -17.79 -3.37
N PHE A 153 3.42 -17.25 -2.35
CA PHE A 153 3.80 -15.83 -2.27
C PHE A 153 5.33 -15.69 -2.31
N ASN A 154 5.81 -14.60 -2.92
CA ASN A 154 7.21 -14.22 -2.93
C ASN A 154 7.36 -12.74 -2.52
N PRO A 155 8.16 -12.40 -1.50
CA PRO A 155 8.92 -13.33 -0.65
C PRO A 155 8.02 -14.17 0.27
N ASP A 156 8.50 -15.36 0.64
CA ASP A 156 7.84 -16.28 1.55
C ASP A 156 7.95 -15.83 3.02
N ARG A 157 8.92 -14.96 3.32
CA ARG A 157 9.17 -14.38 4.64
C ARG A 157 9.19 -12.87 4.58
N VAL A 158 8.58 -12.25 5.57
CA VAL A 158 8.54 -10.80 5.75
C VAL A 158 8.84 -10.45 7.20
N ALA A 159 9.33 -9.24 7.42
CA ALA A 159 9.55 -8.73 8.76
C ALA A 159 8.23 -8.70 9.53
N VAL A 160 8.29 -9.17 10.78
CA VAL A 160 7.18 -9.18 11.71
C VAL A 160 7.47 -8.24 12.86
N TYR A 161 6.41 -7.74 13.49
CA TYR A 161 6.49 -6.76 14.56
C TYR A 161 5.52 -7.11 15.67
N CYS A 162 5.69 -6.42 16.81
CA CYS A 162 4.84 -6.56 17.98
C CYS A 162 4.87 -7.98 18.58
N LYS A 163 4.21 -8.14 19.73
CA LYS A 163 4.04 -9.44 20.40
C LYS A 163 3.17 -10.43 19.62
N CYS A 164 2.42 -9.96 18.62
CA CYS A 164 1.60 -10.82 17.77
C CYS A 164 2.39 -11.47 16.62
N GLU A 165 3.65 -11.06 16.40
CA GLU A 165 4.52 -11.59 15.35
C GLU A 165 3.87 -11.54 13.95
N MET A 166 3.18 -10.43 13.67
CA MET A 166 2.48 -10.22 12.40
C MET A 166 3.23 -9.21 11.51
N PRO A 167 3.18 -9.36 10.18
CA PRO A 167 3.65 -8.34 9.25
C PRO A 167 2.90 -7.02 9.45
N TYR A 168 3.56 -5.89 9.19
CA TYR A 168 2.96 -4.57 9.37
C TYR A 168 1.79 -4.35 8.38
N ASN A 169 0.61 -4.00 8.89
CA ASN A 169 -0.51 -3.53 8.10
C ASN A 169 -0.53 -1.99 8.09
N PRO A 170 -0.44 -1.33 6.91
CA PRO A 170 -0.39 0.13 6.84
C PRO A 170 -1.67 0.83 7.30
N ASP A 171 -2.78 0.10 7.44
CA ASP A 171 -4.04 0.64 7.96
C ASP A 171 -4.09 0.64 9.50
N ASP A 172 -3.21 -0.12 10.14
CA ASP A 172 -3.18 -0.28 11.59
C ASP A 172 -2.18 0.69 12.23
N LEU A 173 -2.62 1.34 13.32
CA LEU A 173 -1.77 2.20 14.13
C LEU A 173 -0.75 1.36 14.91
N MET A 174 0.52 1.78 14.88
CA MET A 174 1.57 1.23 15.72
C MET A 174 2.36 2.34 16.42
N VAL A 175 2.86 2.04 17.62
CA VAL A 175 3.75 2.91 18.39
C VAL A 175 5.12 2.26 18.55
N GLN A 176 6.18 3.05 18.45
CA GLN A 176 7.55 2.57 18.60
C GLN A 176 8.04 2.71 20.04
N CYS A 177 8.57 1.64 20.62
CA CYS A 177 9.22 1.68 21.93
C CYS A 177 10.62 2.32 21.83
N GLU A 178 10.93 3.29 22.69
CA GLU A 178 12.24 3.95 22.69
C GLU A 178 13.37 3.06 23.20
N GLY A 179 13.05 2.08 24.05
CA GLY A 179 14.06 1.19 24.63
C GLY A 179 14.54 0.09 23.68
N CYS A 180 13.62 -0.57 22.97
CA CYS A 180 13.96 -1.69 22.07
C CYS A 180 13.80 -1.37 20.57
N SER A 181 13.28 -0.18 20.23
CA SER A 181 13.00 0.25 18.85
C SER A 181 12.00 -0.62 18.07
N ASP A 182 11.33 -1.57 18.74
CA ASP A 182 10.26 -2.40 18.18
C ASP A 182 8.91 -1.68 18.19
N TRP A 183 8.00 -2.13 17.32
CA TRP A 183 6.70 -1.52 17.06
C TRP A 183 5.56 -2.34 17.64
N PHE A 184 4.58 -1.67 18.25
CA PHE A 184 3.47 -2.34 18.93
C PHE A 184 2.12 -1.77 18.51
N HIS A 185 1.14 -2.64 18.26
CA HIS A 185 -0.25 -2.22 18.13
C HIS A 185 -0.78 -1.80 19.52
N PRO A 186 -1.48 -0.66 19.66
CA PRO A 186 -2.05 -0.22 20.94
C PRO A 186 -2.90 -1.30 21.60
N ASN A 187 -3.78 -1.95 20.83
CA ASN A 187 -4.63 -3.04 21.32
C ASN A 187 -3.82 -4.25 21.83
N CYS A 188 -2.62 -4.49 21.29
CA CYS A 188 -1.75 -5.56 21.77
C CYS A 188 -1.03 -5.21 23.07
N ILE A 189 -1.06 -3.97 23.53
CA ILE A 189 -0.43 -3.55 24.79
C ILE A 189 -1.45 -2.95 25.77
N ASP A 190 -2.73 -3.30 25.59
CA ASP A 190 -3.86 -2.84 26.41
C ASP A 190 -3.96 -1.31 26.45
N MET A 191 -3.71 -0.67 25.31
CA MET A 191 -3.75 0.78 25.12
C MET A 191 -4.74 1.16 24.03
N THR A 192 -5.45 2.26 24.21
CA THR A 192 -6.36 2.79 23.18
C THR A 192 -5.60 3.55 22.09
N ALA A 193 -6.19 3.67 20.90
CA ALA A 193 -5.59 4.42 19.80
C ALA A 193 -5.45 5.92 20.14
N GLU A 194 -6.38 6.47 20.93
CA GLU A 194 -6.36 7.86 21.40
C GLU A 194 -5.23 8.10 22.39
N GLU A 195 -5.00 7.17 23.32
CA GLU A 195 -3.87 7.24 24.24
C GLU A 195 -2.55 7.15 23.49
N ALA A 196 -2.43 6.17 22.57
CA ALA A 196 -1.24 5.97 21.75
C ALA A 196 -0.83 7.25 20.97
N LYS A 197 -1.81 7.99 20.44
CA LYS A 197 -1.57 9.24 19.70
C LYS A 197 -1.13 10.41 20.59
N ARG A 198 -1.39 10.36 21.90
CA ARG A 198 -1.03 11.42 22.86
C ARG A 198 0.28 11.16 23.59
N LEU A 199 0.93 10.01 23.35
CA LEU A 199 2.19 9.69 24.00
C LEU A 199 3.35 10.42 23.33
N ASP A 200 4.10 11.18 24.13
CA ASP A 200 5.37 11.78 23.70
C ASP A 200 6.52 10.75 23.71
N HIS A 201 6.53 9.88 24.73
CA HIS A 201 7.53 8.83 24.92
C HIS A 201 6.83 7.52 25.28
N PHE A 202 7.26 6.41 24.65
CA PHE A 202 6.68 5.09 24.90
C PHE A 202 7.77 4.06 25.23
N TYR A 203 7.54 3.31 26.32
CA TYR A 203 8.35 2.17 26.73
C TYR A 203 7.46 0.94 26.90
N CYS A 204 7.81 -0.15 26.23
CA CYS A 204 7.06 -1.41 26.35
C CYS A 204 7.24 -2.05 27.73
N HIS A 205 6.40 -3.01 28.09
CA HIS A 205 6.43 -3.67 29.40
C HIS A 205 7.81 -4.24 29.78
N ASN A 206 8.55 -4.76 28.80
CA ASN A 206 9.89 -5.31 29.01
C ASN A 206 10.93 -4.21 29.29
N CYS A 207 10.83 -3.04 28.64
CA CYS A 207 11.76 -1.94 28.87
C CYS A 207 11.45 -1.17 30.16
N SER A 208 10.16 -0.97 30.46
CA SER A 208 9.72 -0.27 31.68
C SER A 208 10.12 -1.00 32.96
N SER A 209 10.18 -2.35 32.92
CA SER A 209 10.61 -3.16 34.07
C SER A 209 12.14 -3.21 34.23
N GLU A 210 12.91 -3.08 33.16
CA GLU A 210 14.38 -3.04 33.20
C GLU A 210 14.91 -1.74 33.83
N ASP A 211 14.26 -0.60 33.61
CA ASP A 211 14.66 0.66 34.24
C ASP A 211 14.40 0.69 35.77
N GLN A 212 13.39 -0.04 36.25
CA GLN A 212 13.17 -0.24 37.69
C GLN A 212 14.26 -1.13 38.34
N LYS A 213 14.80 -2.11 37.61
CA LYS A 213 15.90 -2.97 38.11
C LYS A 213 17.21 -2.19 38.26
N LYS A 214 17.48 -1.22 37.38
CA LYS A 214 18.67 -0.35 37.50
C LYS A 214 18.61 0.56 38.73
N LEU A 215 17.44 1.05 39.12
CA LEU A 215 17.24 1.84 40.34
C LEU A 215 17.31 1.00 41.64
N HIS A 216 16.93 -0.27 41.59
CA HIS A 216 17.03 -1.14 42.76
C HIS A 216 18.47 -1.59 43.03
N ASN A 217 19.26 -1.85 41.98
CA ASN A 217 20.66 -2.25 42.13
C ASN A 217 21.57 -1.12 42.63
N SER A 218 21.28 0.14 42.31
CA SER A 218 22.05 1.28 42.83
C SER A 218 21.83 1.49 44.33
N HIS A 219 20.66 1.10 44.88
CA HIS A 219 20.38 1.19 46.32
C HIS A 219 20.96 0.02 47.14
N VAL A 220 21.28 -1.11 46.50
CA VAL A 220 21.97 -2.24 47.16
C VAL A 220 23.49 -2.00 47.22
N SER A 221 24.09 -1.34 46.22
CA SER A 221 25.52 -0.99 46.24
C SER A 221 25.92 0.05 47.30
N THR A 222 24.99 0.83 47.85
CA THR A 222 25.29 1.85 48.87
C THR A 222 25.22 1.34 50.31
N ARG A 223 24.71 0.12 50.55
CA ARG A 223 24.58 -0.44 51.92
C ARG A 223 25.76 -1.31 52.37
N HIS A 224 26.78 -1.47 51.54
CA HIS A 224 28.00 -2.24 51.88
C HIS A 224 29.25 -1.38 52.15
N ALA A 225 29.12 -0.04 52.19
CA ALA A 225 30.26 0.85 52.41
C ALA A 225 30.51 1.27 53.88
N ASP A 226 29.73 0.79 54.85
CA ASP A 226 29.86 1.21 56.25
C ASP A 226 29.85 0.01 57.22
N ALA A 227 30.98 -0.71 57.30
CA ALA A 227 31.42 -1.44 58.50
C ALA A 227 32.79 -2.10 58.27
N LYS A 228 33.90 -1.38 58.47
CA LYS A 228 34.88 -1.71 59.54
C LYS A 228 36.09 -0.78 59.51
N VAL A 229 36.27 -0.15 60.67
CA VAL A 229 37.46 0.57 61.15
C VAL A 229 38.66 -0.39 61.33
N GLU A 230 39.80 0.06 60.81
CA GLU A 230 41.20 0.01 61.29
C GLU A 230 41.68 -1.17 62.17
N THR A 231 42.75 -1.87 61.75
CA THR A 231 43.93 -2.20 62.60
C THR A 231 45.12 -2.80 61.81
N LYS A 232 46.13 -1.97 61.57
CA LYS A 232 47.57 -2.18 61.89
C LYS A 232 48.19 -3.60 61.71
N ARG A 233 49.07 -3.79 60.70
CA ARG A 233 50.53 -4.14 60.86
C ARG A 233 51.28 -4.45 59.54
N ARG A 234 52.60 -4.21 59.61
CA ARG A 234 53.67 -4.17 58.58
C ARG A 234 54.04 -5.50 57.88
N ARG A 235 54.51 -5.34 56.62
CA ARG A 235 55.63 -5.97 55.86
C ARG A 235 56.10 -7.40 56.23
N ARG A 236 56.16 -8.27 55.23
CA ARG A 236 57.41 -8.67 54.55
C ARG A 236 57.12 -9.04 53.10
#